data_AF-A0A2D5WMG4-F1
#
_entry.id   AF-A0A2D5WMG4-F1
#
_cell.length_a   1.000
_cell.length_b   1.000
_cell.length_c   1.000
_cell.angle_alpha   90.00
_cell.angle_beta   90.00
_cell.angle_gamma   90.00
#
_symmetry.space_group_name_H-M   'P 1'
#
loop_
_entity.id
_entity.type
_entity.pdbx_description
1 polymer ?
#
loop_
_entity_poly.entity_id
_entity_poly.type
_entity_poly.pdbx_seq_one_letter_code
_entity_poly.pdbx_strand_id
1 'polypeptide(L)' 'YLLAWADEMTEIKTICKSGKKATMNARLDENGNRVTEGEQISIGLNYEAQARDVFELDKVSPIGYQIPEAN' A
#
# COMPACT_ATOMS: atom_id res chain seq x y z
N TYR A 1 -11.09 -15.71 -0.09
CA TYR A 1 -11.30 -16.88 0.77
C TYR A 1 -10.03 -17.40 1.42
N LEU A 2 -8.88 -17.40 0.73
CA LEU A 2 -7.61 -17.95 1.26
C LEU A 2 -7.29 -17.55 2.70
N LEU A 3 -7.38 -16.25 3.03
CA LEU A 3 -7.06 -15.76 4.38
C LEU A 3 -8.03 -16.24 5.47
N ALA A 4 -9.29 -16.50 5.13
CA ALA A 4 -10.30 -16.92 6.12
C ALA A 4 -10.23 -18.42 6.45
N TRP A 5 -9.53 -19.19 5.62
CA TRP A 5 -9.41 -20.66 5.75
C TRP A 5 -8.03 -21.11 6.18
N ALA A 6 -7.08 -20.19 6.33
CA ALA A 6 -5.71 -20.53 6.72
C ALA A 6 -5.66 -20.89 8.22
N ASP A 7 -5.03 -22.02 8.55
CA ASP A 7 -4.76 -22.40 9.95
C ASP A 7 -3.71 -21.47 10.60
N GLU A 8 -2.73 -21.01 9.81
CA GLU A 8 -1.72 -20.05 10.22
C GLU A 8 -1.65 -18.87 9.25
N MET A 9 -1.53 -17.65 9.79
CA MET A 9 -1.39 -16.43 9.03
C MET A 9 -0.25 -15.58 9.60
N THR A 10 0.83 -15.45 8.83
CA THR A 10 1.97 -14.58 9.15
C THR A 10 2.06 -13.44 8.14
N GLU A 11 1.95 -12.20 8.61
CA GLU A 11 2.04 -11.01 7.76
C GLU A 11 3.47 -10.46 7.74
N ILE A 12 4.16 -10.63 6.62
CA ILE A 12 5.51 -10.11 6.40
C ILE A 12 5.43 -8.61 6.09
N LYS A 13 6.30 -7.83 6.73
CA LYS A 13 6.33 -6.36 6.62
C LYS A 13 7.75 -5.87 6.40
N THR A 14 7.85 -4.70 5.78
CA THR A 14 9.10 -3.97 5.59
C THR A 14 9.02 -2.61 6.29
N ILE A 15 10.03 -1.77 6.08
CA ILE A 15 10.11 -0.42 6.66
C ILE A 15 9.87 0.60 5.56
N CYS A 16 8.93 1.52 5.80
CA CYS A 16 8.71 2.67 4.92
C CYS A 16 9.84 3.70 5.11
N LYS A 17 10.11 4.54 4.10
CA LYS A 17 11.03 5.68 4.25
C LYS A 17 10.67 6.62 5.42
N SER A 18 9.40 6.64 5.84
CA SER A 18 8.96 7.38 7.04
C SER A 18 9.44 6.76 8.37
N GLY A 19 10.08 5.58 8.34
CA GLY A 19 10.46 4.81 9.52
C GLY A 19 9.33 3.98 10.13
N LYS A 20 8.09 4.16 9.64
CA LYS A 20 6.92 3.37 10.09
C LYS A 20 6.87 2.02 9.39
N LYS A 21 6.16 1.08 10.01
CA LYS A 21 5.84 -0.24 9.46
C LYS A 21 5.13 -0.10 8.11
N ALA A 22 5.72 -0.64 7.05
CA ALA A 22 5.13 -0.66 5.72
C ALA A 22 4.24 -1.89 5.53
N THR A 23 3.03 -1.66 5.04
CA THR A 23 2.02 -2.71 4.78
C THR A 23 1.44 -2.62 3.38
N MET A 24 1.85 -1.63 2.60
CA MET A 24 1.36 -1.35 1.25
C MET A 24 2.53 -1.29 0.28
N ASN A 25 2.27 -1.55 -1.00
CA ASN A 25 3.26 -1.45 -2.07
C ASN A 25 2.76 -0.45 -3.13
N ALA A 26 3.49 0.64 -3.33
CA ALA A 26 3.16 1.69 -4.28
C ALA A 26 4.00 1.52 -5.56
N ARG A 27 3.34 1.50 -6.71
CA ARG A 27 4.00 1.61 -8.02
C ARG A 27 4.32 3.09 -8.28
N LEU A 28 5.53 3.37 -8.72
CA LEU A 28 6.01 4.71 -9.05
C LEU A 28 6.21 4.89 -10.56
N ASP A 29 5.95 6.11 -11.04
CA ASP A 29 6.33 6.56 -12.38
C ASP A 29 7.80 7.02 -12.42
N GLU A 30 8.25 7.48 -13.60
CA GLU A 30 9.63 7.96 -13.80
C GLU A 30 9.98 9.21 -12.96
N ASN A 31 8.97 9.97 -12.54
CA ASN A 31 9.13 11.16 -11.72
C ASN A 31 9.04 10.86 -10.21
N GLY A 32 8.84 9.59 -9.84
CA GLY A 32 8.65 9.15 -8.46
C GLY A 32 7.23 9.39 -7.92
N ASN A 33 6.28 9.76 -8.77
CA ASN A 33 4.88 9.90 -8.37
C ASN A 33 4.20 8.55 -8.34
N ARG A 34 3.21 8.41 -7.45
CA ARG A 34 2.42 7.18 -7.33
C ARG A 34 1.50 6.99 -8.53
N VAL A 35 1.50 5.79 -9.08
CA VAL A 35 0.60 5.37 -10.15
C VAL A 35 -0.68 4.79 -9.54
N THR A 36 -1.83 5.35 -9.91
CA THR A 36 -3.17 4.93 -9.43
C THR A 36 -4.00 4.20 -10.48
N GLU A 37 -3.57 4.24 -11.75
CA GLU A 37 -4.27 3.68 -12.91
C GLU A 37 -3.31 2.84 -13.78
N GLY A 38 -3.86 2.02 -14.66
CA GLY A 38 -3.09 1.19 -15.61
C GLY A 38 -3.22 -0.30 -15.36
N GLU A 39 -2.33 -1.09 -15.96
CA GLU A 39 -2.42 -2.55 -15.91
C GLU A 39 -2.13 -3.10 -14.51
N GLN A 40 -2.97 -4.06 -14.09
CA GLN A 40 -2.82 -4.74 -12.81
C GLN A 40 -1.53 -5.57 -12.76
N ILE A 41 -1.16 -6.21 -13.87
CA ILE A 41 0.07 -7.00 -13.99
C ILE A 41 1.18 -6.09 -14.51
N SER A 42 2.29 -5.99 -13.79
CA SER A 42 3.48 -5.27 -14.23
C SER A 42 4.70 -5.80 -13.48
N ILE A 43 5.82 -5.96 -14.18
CA ILE A 43 7.07 -6.50 -13.65
C ILE A 43 8.12 -5.39 -13.71
N GLY A 44 8.78 -5.10 -12.58
CA GLY A 44 9.78 -4.04 -12.51
C GLY A 44 10.29 -3.77 -11.10
N LEU A 45 11.21 -2.81 -10.98
CA LEU A 45 11.80 -2.35 -9.71
C LEU A 45 11.26 -0.99 -9.24
N ASN A 46 10.26 -0.44 -9.93
CA ASN A 46 9.62 0.84 -9.62
C ASN A 46 8.55 0.72 -8.52
N TYR A 47 8.81 -0.10 -7.51
CA TYR A 47 7.89 -0.40 -6.42
C TYR A 47 8.49 0.00 -5.08
N GLU A 48 7.71 0.70 -4.26
CA GLU A 48 8.14 1.16 -2.95
C GLU A 48 7.18 0.69 -1.85
N ALA A 49 7.74 0.14 -0.77
CA ALA A 49 6.96 -0.23 0.40
C ALA A 49 6.60 0.99 1.24
N GLN A 50 5.30 1.20 1.48
CA GLN A 50 4.78 2.37 2.16
C GLN A 50 3.93 2.02 3.39
N ALA A 51 3.99 2.89 4.38
CA ALA A 51 3.09 2.88 5.53
C ALA A 51 1.71 3.41 5.12
N ARG A 52 0.67 3.04 5.88
CA ARG A 52 -0.74 3.34 5.55
C ARG A 52 -1.01 4.84 5.38
N ASP A 53 -0.40 5.67 6.21
CA ASP A 53 -0.53 7.13 6.19
C ASP A 53 0.18 7.77 5.00
N VAL A 54 1.28 7.18 4.53
CA VAL A 54 2.02 7.65 3.34
C VAL A 54 1.38 7.17 2.04
N PHE A 55 0.62 6.07 2.05
CA PHE A 55 0.07 5.45 0.85
C PHE A 55 -1.11 6.21 0.20
N GLU A 56 -1.69 7.20 0.89
CA GLU A 56 -2.79 8.05 0.40
C GLU A 56 -4.02 7.23 -0.05
N LEU A 57 -4.55 6.42 0.88
CA LEU A 57 -5.70 5.55 0.62
C LEU A 57 -6.94 6.32 0.16
N ASP A 58 -7.12 7.54 0.61
CA ASP A 58 -8.22 8.45 0.25
C ASP A 58 -8.28 8.71 -1.26
N LYS A 59 -7.15 8.74 -1.96
CA LYS A 59 -7.10 8.99 -3.40
C LYS A 59 -7.49 7.78 -4.26
N VAL A 60 -7.45 6.57 -3.70
CA VAL A 60 -7.71 5.31 -4.45
C VAL A 60 -8.87 4.50 -3.90
N SER A 61 -9.37 4.85 -2.73
CA SER A 61 -10.45 4.13 -2.10
C SER A 61 -11.76 4.37 -2.86
N PRO A 62 -12.44 3.31 -3.34
CA PRO A 62 -13.76 3.45 -3.96
C PRO A 62 -14.86 3.77 -2.93
N ILE A 63 -14.54 3.66 -1.64
CA ILE A 63 -15.41 4.05 -0.53
C ILE A 63 -14.93 5.37 0.07
N GLY A 64 -15.86 6.26 0.43
CA GLY A 64 -15.59 7.54 1.09
C GLY A 64 -15.09 7.37 2.52
N TYR A 65 -13.88 6.82 2.68
CA TYR A 65 -13.24 6.57 3.96
C TYR A 65 -12.66 7.88 4.53
N GLN A 66 -13.19 8.33 5.68
CA GLN A 66 -12.63 9.44 6.44
C GLN A 66 -11.62 8.89 7.45
N ILE A 67 -10.39 9.40 7.41
CA ILE A 67 -9.37 9.04 8.40
C ILE A 67 -9.79 9.66 9.73
N PRO A 68 -10.04 8.88 10.79
CA PRO A 68 -10.37 9.45 12.10
C PRO A 68 -9.19 10.28 12.62
N GLU A 69 -9.48 11.42 13.25
CA GLU A 69 -8.46 12.27 13.86
C GLU A 69 -7.63 11.44 14.86
N ALA A 70 -6.31 11.65 14.85
CA ALA A 70 -5.41 10.95 15.74
C ALA A 70 -5.73 11.31 17.20
N ASN A 71 -5.85 10.29 18.07
CA ASN A 71 -5.88 10.48 19.53
C ASN A 71 -4.53 11.00 20.03
#